data_AF-U1PDV6-F1
#
_entry.id   AF-U1PDV6-F1
#
_cell.length_a   1.000
_cell.length_b   1.000
_cell.length_c   1.000
_cell.angle_alpha   90.00
_cell.angle_beta   90.00
_cell.angle_gamma   90.00
#
_symmetry.space_group_name_H-M   'P 1'
#
loop_
_entity.id
_entity.type
_entity.pdbx_description
1 polymer ?
#
loop_
_entity_poly.entity_id
_entity_poly.type
_entity_poly.pdbx_seq_one_letter_code
_entity_poly.pdbx_strand_id
1 'polypeptide(L)' 'MNTDTGTGAGRTTPAAEVHHVLPLGHGSTHDFTNLRSLCKPCHSRQSALDDDRWRQQPRVYTY' A
#
# COMPACT_ATOMS: atom_id res chain seq x y z
N MET A 1 -30.48 4.10 5.06
CA MET A 1 -30.66 3.80 3.62
C MET A 1 -29.43 4.29 2.89
N ASN A 2 -28.81 3.37 2.15
CA ASN A 2 -27.52 3.50 1.49
C ASN A 2 -27.48 4.63 0.46
N THR A 3 -26.31 5.24 0.28
CA THR A 3 -25.47 5.25 -0.94
C THR A 3 -24.71 6.58 -1.10
N ASP A 4 -23.50 6.66 -0.55
CA ASP A 4 -22.45 7.47 -1.17
C ASP A 4 -21.42 6.48 -1.70
N THR A 5 -21.74 5.79 -2.81
CA THR A 5 -21.51 6.27 -4.18
C THR A 5 -20.05 6.64 -4.37
N GLY A 6 -19.34 5.80 -5.12
CA GLY A 6 -17.88 5.78 -5.17
C GLY A 6 -17.24 7.13 -5.46
N THR A 7 -16.06 7.34 -4.87
CA THR A 7 -15.20 8.50 -5.09
C THR A 7 -14.65 8.51 -6.53
N GLY A 8 -15.51 8.90 -7.48
CA GLY A 8 -15.14 9.42 -8.78
C GLY A 8 -15.23 10.95 -8.74
N ALA A 9 -14.14 11.61 -8.36
CA ALA A 9 -13.84 13.02 -8.65
C ALA A 9 -12.41 13.30 -8.17
N GLY A 10 -11.58 13.93 -9.01
CA GLY A 10 -10.16 14.23 -8.77
C GLY A 10 -9.88 15.14 -7.57
N ARG A 11 -10.12 14.65 -6.35
CA ARG A 11 -9.73 15.27 -5.10
C ARG A 11 -8.29 14.89 -4.80
N THR A 12 -7.38 15.81 -5.04
CA THR A 12 -5.97 15.65 -4.67
C THR A 12 -5.80 15.97 -3.19
N THR A 13 -5.44 14.97 -2.39
CA THR A 13 -5.00 15.19 -1.00
C THR A 13 -3.50 15.46 -1.01
N PRO A 14 -2.99 16.47 -0.27
CA PRO A 14 -1.55 16.69 -0.19
C PRO A 14 -0.85 15.44 0.33
N ALA A 15 0.30 15.14 -0.27
CA ALA A 15 1.17 14.11 0.27
C ALA A 15 1.74 14.55 1.61
N ALA A 16 1.84 13.61 2.54
CA ALA A 16 2.40 13.83 3.87
C ALA A 16 3.58 12.90 4.15
N GLU A 17 3.69 11.79 3.43
CA GLU A 17 4.63 10.70 3.70
C GLU A 17 5.21 10.18 2.37
N VAL A 18 6.40 9.58 2.44
CA VAL A 18 7.09 8.96 1.29
C VAL A 18 7.07 7.44 1.47
N HIS A 19 6.67 6.73 0.41
CA HIS A 19 6.55 5.28 0.37
C HIS A 19 7.51 4.67 -0.65
N HIS A 20 8.06 3.49 -0.36
CA HIS A 20 8.80 2.73 -1.36
C HIS A 20 7.85 1.94 -2.27
N VAL A 21 7.97 2.10 -3.59
CA VAL A 21 7.11 1.38 -4.56
C VAL A 21 7.27 -0.14 -4.40
N LEU A 22 8.51 -0.61 -4.28
CA LEU A 22 8.86 -1.96 -3.84
C LEU A 22 9.44 -1.90 -2.42
N PRO A 23 8.94 -2.66 -1.44
CA PRO A 23 9.50 -2.68 -0.09
C PRO A 23 10.98 -3.09 -0.07
N LEU A 24 11.77 -2.50 0.84
CA LEU A 24 13.21 -2.80 0.97
C LEU A 24 13.49 -4.28 1.27
N GLY A 25 12.60 -4.93 2.02
CA GLY A 25 12.68 -6.36 2.33
C GLY A 25 12.60 -7.26 1.09
N HIS A 26 12.17 -6.73 -0.06
CA HIS A 26 12.09 -7.44 -1.34
C HIS A 26 13.23 -7.07 -2.30
N GLY A 27 14.31 -6.46 -1.79
CA GLY A 27 15.51 -6.16 -2.58
C GLY A 27 15.48 -4.84 -3.34
N SER A 28 14.62 -3.89 -2.93
CA SER A 28 14.59 -2.55 -3.51
C SER A 28 15.64 -1.60 -2.91
N THR A 29 15.78 -0.41 -3.51
CA THR A 29 16.74 0.62 -3.09
C THR A 29 16.02 1.88 -2.58
N HIS A 30 16.80 2.82 -2.04
CA HIS A 30 16.30 4.16 -1.69
C HIS A 30 16.33 5.15 -2.87
N ASP A 31 16.50 4.65 -4.10
CA ASP A 31 16.52 5.51 -5.28
C ASP A 31 15.19 6.26 -5.43
N PHE A 32 15.25 7.53 -5.84
CA PHE A 32 14.04 8.35 -6.01
C PHE A 32 13.01 7.74 -6.96
N THR A 33 13.46 6.91 -7.92
CA THR A 33 12.60 6.15 -8.83
C THR A 33 11.74 5.10 -8.11
N ASN A 34 12.18 4.65 -6.94
CA ASN A 34 11.46 3.73 -6.06
C ASN A 34 10.68 4.47 -4.96
N LEU A 35 10.63 5.81 -4.96
CA LEU A 35 9.91 6.59 -3.95
C LEU A 35 8.65 7.22 -4.55
N ARG A 36 7.57 7.24 -3.76
CA ARG A 36 6.32 7.93 -4.11
C ARG A 36 5.76 8.71 -2.92
N SER A 37 5.23 9.90 -3.18
CA SER A 37 4.63 10.75 -2.15
C SER A 37 3.14 10.41 -1.99
N LEU A 38 2.73 10.07 -0.77
CA LEU A 38 1.37 9.64 -0.46
C LEU A 38 0.75 10.45 0.68
N CYS A 39 -0.58 10.54 0.63
CA CYS A 39 -1.37 11.01 1.75
C CYS A 39 -1.35 9.98 2.90
N LYS A 40 -1.54 10.39 4.17
CA LYS A 40 -1.57 9.46 5.32
C LYS A 40 -2.48 8.23 5.15
N PRO A 41 -3.77 8.37 4.79
CA PRO A 41 -4.61 7.19 4.62
C PRO A 41 -4.19 6.32 3.43
N CYS A 42 -3.61 6.93 2.38
CA CYS A 42 -3.06 6.23 1.24
C CYS A 42 -1.84 5.38 1.64
N HIS A 43 -0.92 5.98 2.40
CA HIS A 43 0.29 5.34 2.90
C HIS A 43 -0.05 4.18 3.83
N SER A 44 -0.92 4.41 4.82
CA SER A 44 -1.38 3.36 5.75
C SER A 44 -2.02 2.16 5.02
N ARG A 45 -2.85 2.41 4.00
CA ARG A 45 -3.43 1.34 3.19
C ARG A 45 -2.35 0.55 2.45
N GLN A 46 -1.36 1.20 1.86
CA GLN A 46 -0.29 0.48 1.18
C GLN A 46 0.56 -0.33 2.16
N SER A 47 0.96 0.25 3.29
CA SER A 47 1.76 -0.48 4.29
C SER A 47 1.06 -1.76 4.75
N ALA A 48 -0.27 -1.73 4.90
CA ALA A 48 -1.05 -2.93 5.22
C ALA A 48 -1.07 -3.99 4.10
N LEU A 49 -0.99 -3.56 2.82
CA LEU A 49 -0.93 -4.47 1.68
C LEU A 49 0.46 -5.06 1.45
N ASP A 50 1.50 -4.30 1.76
CA ASP A 50 2.91 -4.70 1.66
C ASP A 50 3.32 -5.64 2.80
N ASP A 51 2.56 -5.67 3.89
CA ASP A 51 2.83 -6.54 5.03
C ASP A 51 2.54 -8.02 4.68
N ASP A 52 3.58 -8.73 4.29
CA ASP A 52 3.54 -10.18 3.99
C ASP A 52 3.16 -11.03 5.21
N ARG A 53 3.17 -10.48 6.43
CA ARG A 53 2.80 -11.21 7.66
C ARG A 53 1.40 -11.80 7.60
N TRP A 54 0.49 -11.16 6.87
CA TRP A 54 -0.91 -11.61 6.71
C TRP A 54 -1.17 -12.38 5.42
N ARG A 55 -0.19 -12.47 4.50
CA ARG A 55 -0.27 -13.19 3.22
C ARG A 55 0.28 -14.61 3.30
N GLN A 56 0.22 -15.28 4.46
CA GLN A 56 0.58 -16.69 4.52
C GLN A 56 -0.43 -17.49 3.68
N GLN A 57 0.04 -18.08 2.57
CA GLN A 57 -0.74 -19.12 1.89
C GLN A 57 -1.08 -20.20 2.93
N PRO A 58 -2.31 -20.72 2.95
CA PRO A 58 -2.63 -21.82 3.86
C PRO A 58 -1.63 -22.93 3.57
N ARG A 59 -0.85 -23.33 4.59
CA ARG A 59 0.02 -24.50 4.48
C ARG A 59 -0.90 -25.69 4.27
N VAL A 60 -1.06 -26.13 3.03
CA VAL A 60 -1.77 -27.36 2.69
C VAL A 60 -0.87 -28.49 3.16
N TYR A 61 -1.21 -29.10 4.29
CA TYR A 61 -0.57 -30.34 4.71
C TYR A 61 -1.26 -31.49 3.97
N THR A 62 -0.57 -32.09 3.00
CA THR A 62 -0.98 -33.37 2.43
C THR A 62 -0.49 -34.47 3.36
N TYR A 63 -1.42 -35.21 3.94
CA TYR A 63 -1.15 -36.42 4.72
C TYR A 63 -0.93 -37.62 3.81
#